data_AF-A0A441C4P0-F1
#
_entry.id   AF-A0A441C4P0-F1
#
_cell.length_a   1.000
_cell.length_b   1.000
_cell.length_c   1.000
_cell.angle_alpha   90.00
_cell.angle_beta   90.00
_cell.angle_gamma   90.00
#
_symmetry.space_group_name_H-M   'P 1'
#
loop_
_entity.id
_entity.type
_entity.pdbx_description
1 polymer ?
#
loop_
_entity_poly.entity_id
_entity_poly.type
_entity_poly.pdbx_seq_one_letter_code
_entity_poly.pdbx_strand_id
1 'polypeptide(L)' 'MPFIRESIITTVNKAGDVHIAPIGIIAEKDGWVIAPFR' A
#
# COMPACT_ATOMS: atom_id res chain seq x y z
N MET A 1 7.52 16.90 6.34
CA MET A 1 7.63 15.80 5.36
C MET A 1 6.78 14.65 5.91
N PRO A 2 5.87 14.05 5.11
CA PRO A 2 5.07 12.93 5.57
C PRO A 2 5.97 11.75 5.96
N PHE A 3 5.60 11.00 6.99
CA PHE A 3 6.27 9.75 7.34
C PHE A 3 5.87 8.67 6.33
N ILE A 4 6.86 8.11 5.64
CA ILE A 4 6.68 7.00 4.69
C ILE A 4 7.16 5.72 5.36
N ARG A 5 6.28 4.71 5.40
CA ARG A 5 6.62 3.36 5.84
C ARG A 5 6.83 2.47 4.63
N GLU A 6 8.08 2.06 4.41
CA GLU A 6 8.42 1.01 3.46
C GLU A 6 7.78 -0.32 3.86
N SER A 7 6.94 -0.87 2.99
CA SER A 7 6.11 -2.03 3.29
C SER A 7 6.06 -2.99 2.12
N ILE A 8 5.73 -4.25 2.40
CA ILE A 8 5.25 -5.20 1.39
C ILE A 8 3.73 -5.21 1.45
N ILE A 9 3.07 -4.84 0.36
CA ILE A 9 1.60 -4.85 0.24
C ILE A 9 1.19 -6.08 -0.58
N THR A 10 0.17 -6.78 -0.08
CA THR A 10 -0.49 -7.87 -0.80
C THR A 10 -1.93 -7.48 -1.11
N THR A 11 -2.35 -7.63 -2.36
CA THR A 11 -3.74 -7.50 -2.79
C THR A 11 -4.21 -8.79 -3.45
N VAL A 12 -5.52 -8.95 -3.59
CA VAL A 12 -6.11 -10.07 -4.33
C VAL A 12 -6.95 -9.54 -5.48
N ASN A 13 -6.90 -10.21 -6.63
CA ASN A 13 -7.82 -9.93 -7.73
C ASN A 13 -9.18 -10.64 -7.48
N LYS A 14 -10.13 -10.51 -8.42
CA LYS A 14 -11.45 -11.16 -8.32
C LYS A 14 -11.39 -12.70 -8.35
N ALA A 15 -10.36 -13.28 -8.97
CA ALA A 15 -10.16 -14.73 -9.03
C ALA A 15 -9.48 -15.28 -7.74
N GLY A 16 -9.00 -14.40 -6.86
CA GLY A 16 -8.29 -14.76 -5.64
C GLY A 16 -6.77 -14.85 -5.82
N ASP A 17 -6.22 -14.51 -6.99
CA ASP A 17 -4.77 -14.52 -7.18
C ASP A 17 -4.13 -13.38 -6.38
N VAL A 18 -3.04 -13.71 -5.67
CA VAL A 18 -2.29 -12.76 -4.84
C VAL A 18 -1.33 -11.97 -5.71
N HIS A 19 -1.36 -10.65 -5.57
CA HIS A 19 -0.33 -9.74 -6.07
C HIS A 19 0.49 -9.21 -4.90
N ILE A 20 1.82 -9.22 -5.02
CA ILE A 20 2.77 -8.78 -3.99
C ILE A 20 3.68 -7.70 -4.56
N ALA A 21 3.79 -6.57 -3.87
CA ALA A 21 4.65 -5.46 -4.30
C ALA A 21 5.22 -4.68 -3.12
N PRO A 22 6.48 -4.20 -3.21
CA PRO A 22 7.00 -3.20 -2.28
C PRO A 22 6.34 -1.84 -2.56
N ILE A 23 5.74 -1.23 -1.54
CA ILE A 23 5.05 0.06 -1.62
C ILE A 23 5.30 0.86 -0.33
N GLY A 24 5.68 2.12 -0.49
CA GLY A 24 5.70 3.10 0.59
C GLY A 24 4.30 3.61 0.89
N ILE A 25 3.84 3.50 2.12
CA ILE A 25 2.54 4.03 2.58
C ILE A 25 2.73 5.27 3.43
N ILE A 26 1.82 6.24 3.30
CA ILE A 26 1.89 7.51 4.01
C ILE A 26 1.07 7.39 5.30
N ALA A 27 1.69 7.71 6.44
CA ALA A 27 0.94 7.85 7.70
C ALA A 27 0.14 9.16 7.69
N GLU A 28 -1.16 9.06 7.91
CA GLU A 28 -2.08 10.17 8.13
C GLU A 28 -2.71 10.07 9.54
N LYS A 29 -3.36 11.14 10.01
CA LYS A 29 -3.86 11.24 11.40
C LYS A 29 -4.68 10.02 11.86
N ASP A 30 -5.56 9.52 11.00
CA ASP A 30 -6.50 8.43 11.32
C ASP A 30 -6.26 7.17 10.49
N GLY A 31 -5.06 7.00 9.90
CA GLY A 31 -4.76 5.78 9.16
C GLY A 31 -3.61 5.88 8.18
N TRP A 32 -3.72 5.11 7.10
CA TRP A 32 -2.69 4.99 6.07
C TRP A 32 -3.28 5.32 4.71
N VAL A 33 -2.56 6.12 3.94
CA VAL A 33 -2.88 6.38 2.54
C VAL A 33 -1.98 5.50 1.67
N ILE A 34 -2.64 4.71 0.81
CA ILE A 34 -2.00 3.96 -0.27
C ILE A 34 -2.40 4.67 -1.57
N ALA A 35 -1.43 5.30 -2.23
CA ALA A 35 -1.63 5.99 -3.51
C ALA A 35 -0.85 5.25 -4.60
N PRO A 36 -1.36 4.12 -5.13
CA PRO A 36 -0.68 3.44 -6.22
C PRO A 36 -0.68 4.33 -7.47
N PHE A 37 0.43 4.36 -8.19
CA PHE A 37 0.51 5.01 -9.50
C PHE A 37 -0.51 4.35 -10.46
N ARG A 38 -1.10 5.18 -11.32
CA ARG A 38 -2.14 4.79 -12.27
C ARG A 38 -1.61 3.87 -13.36
#